data_AF-A0A1E4RQ78-F1
#
_entry.id   AF-A0A1E4RQ78-F1
#
_cell.length_a   1.000
_cell.length_b   1.000
_cell.length_c   1.000
_cell.angle_alpha   90.00
_cell.angle_beta   90.00
_cell.angle_gamma   90.00
#
_symmetry.space_group_name_H-M   'P 1'
#
loop_
_entity.id
_entity.type
_entity.pdbx_description
1 polymer ?
#
loop_
_entity_poly.entity_id
_entity_poly.type
_entity_poly.pdbx_seq_one_letter_code
_entity_poly.pdbx_strand_id
1 'polypeptide(L)'
;MNESKENEILRPVFPKKGNLLLNALNYVKEVDNYQKQLSQSGTSQDRATELITRIKDKKQLLYLLSIFHYELSKIGITNKDPDEFRNSILWRYRLNWLFKYNKIHNIFWESCQLENVSENNHSLGFNPISIGILDPRNFSTDTYKQLQSGKLGSVDFSDVQGITFSRPPYQR
;
A
#
# COMPACT_ATOMS: atom_id res chain seq x y z
N MET A 1 38.07 4.49 6.94
CA MET A 1 36.91 4.49 7.86
C MET A 1 36.04 5.65 7.41
N ASN A 2 35.11 5.41 6.49
CA ASN A 2 34.26 6.46 5.91
C ASN A 2 32.89 6.38 6.58
N GLU A 3 32.56 7.40 7.36
CA GLU A 3 31.22 7.61 7.91
C GLU A 3 30.26 7.99 6.79
N SER A 4 29.36 7.08 6.46
CA SER A 4 28.17 7.36 5.68
C SER A 4 27.25 8.23 6.54
N LYS A 5 27.24 9.55 6.31
CA LYS A 5 26.20 10.43 6.88
C LYS A 5 24.86 10.05 6.26
N GLU A 6 23.99 9.45 7.07
CA GLU A 6 22.56 9.33 6.77
C GLU A 6 21.99 10.72 6.47
N ASN A 7 21.41 10.89 5.28
CA ASN A 7 20.65 12.08 4.93
C ASN A 7 19.32 12.06 5.71
N GLU A 8 19.32 12.52 6.95
CA GLU A 8 18.08 12.77 7.68
C GLU A 8 17.27 13.87 6.99
N ILE A 9 16.03 13.57 6.62
CA ILE A 9 15.10 14.55 6.07
C ILE A 9 14.56 15.39 7.24
N LEU A 10 15.08 16.61 7.38
CA LEU A 10 14.74 17.52 8.48
C LEU A 10 13.35 18.14 8.30
N ARG A 11 12.54 18.14 9.36
CA ARG A 11 11.20 18.77 9.35
C ARG A 11 11.32 20.29 9.21
N PRO A 12 10.56 20.94 8.31
CA PRO A 12 10.58 22.39 8.18
C PRO A 12 9.98 23.08 9.40
N VAL A 13 10.59 24.18 9.83
CA VAL A 13 10.18 24.97 11.01
C VAL A 13 9.84 26.39 10.56
N PHE A 14 8.67 26.89 10.94
CA PHE A 14 8.25 28.24 10.55
C PHE A 14 9.18 29.31 11.16
N PRO A 15 9.80 30.17 10.34
CA PRO A 15 10.72 31.19 10.84
C PRO A 15 9.95 32.30 11.58
N LYS A 16 10.26 32.48 12.88
CA LYS A 16 9.59 33.42 13.79
C LYS A 16 9.99 34.90 13.59
N LYS A 17 10.88 35.22 12.65
CA LYS A 17 11.41 36.57 12.39
C LYS A 17 11.45 36.87 10.89
N GLY A 18 11.21 38.13 10.50
CA GLY A 18 11.27 38.58 9.10
C GLY A 18 9.89 38.88 8.49
N ASN A 19 9.84 39.02 7.17
CA ASN A 19 8.63 39.36 6.44
C ASN A 19 7.67 38.16 6.41
N LEU A 20 6.58 38.25 7.18
CA LEU A 20 5.61 37.17 7.42
C LEU A 20 5.08 36.52 6.14
N LEU A 21 4.85 37.31 5.09
CA LEU A 21 4.25 36.83 3.85
C LEU A 21 5.25 35.99 3.02
N LEU A 22 6.51 36.41 2.97
CA LEU A 22 7.59 35.64 2.36
C LEU A 22 7.92 34.38 3.17
N ASN A 23 7.89 34.49 4.50
CA ASN A 23 8.10 33.35 5.40
C ASN A 23 7.01 32.28 5.24
N ALA A 24 5.74 32.70 5.08
CA ALA A 24 4.64 31.77 4.82
C ALA A 24 4.78 31.06 3.48
N LEU A 25 5.10 31.79 2.40
CA LEU A 25 5.29 31.19 1.08
C LEU A 25 6.48 30.22 1.06
N ASN A 26 7.60 30.58 1.70
CA ASN A 26 8.77 29.71 1.79
C ASN A 26 8.48 28.48 2.66
N TYR A 27 7.81 28.65 3.79
CA TYR A 27 7.44 27.53 4.65
C TYR A 27 6.51 26.55 3.94
N VAL A 28 5.50 27.03 3.22
CA VAL A 28 4.61 26.17 2.42
C VAL A 28 5.41 25.40 1.36
N LYS A 29 6.32 26.07 0.66
CA LYS A 29 7.19 25.42 -0.34
C LYS A 29 8.15 24.39 0.28
N GLU A 30 8.67 24.66 1.47
CA GLU A 30 9.51 23.73 2.22
C GLU A 30 8.72 22.54 2.73
N VAL A 31 7.48 22.74 3.20
CA VAL A 31 6.55 21.66 3.57
C VAL A 31 6.22 20.79 2.35
N ASP A 32 5.91 21.40 1.20
CA ASP A 32 5.64 20.67 -0.04
C ASP A 32 6.86 19.86 -0.50
N ASN A 33 8.07 20.44 -0.41
CA ASN A 33 9.31 19.75 -0.76
C ASN A 33 9.65 18.64 0.24
N TYR A 34 9.43 18.88 1.53
CA TYR A 34 9.60 17.89 2.59
C TYR A 34 8.64 16.71 2.40
N GLN A 35 7.37 16.99 2.10
CA GLN A 35 6.38 15.96 1.79
C GLN A 35 6.75 15.21 0.50
N LYS A 36 7.21 15.90 -0.54
CA LYS A 36 7.72 15.25 -1.77
C LYS A 36 8.93 14.36 -1.50
N GLN A 37 9.87 14.81 -0.67
CA GLN A 37 11.05 14.04 -0.29
C GLN A 37 10.68 12.81 0.54
N LEU A 38 9.77 12.94 1.52
CA LEU A 38 9.21 11.79 2.24
C LEU A 38 8.47 10.82 1.30
N SER A 39 7.71 11.37 0.35
CA SER A 39 7.01 10.60 -0.69
C SER A 39 7.95 9.92 -1.69
N GLN A 40 9.25 10.28 -1.69
CA GLN A 40 10.28 9.74 -2.57
C GLN A 40 11.30 8.86 -1.82
N SER A 41 11.45 9.03 -0.51
CA SER A 41 12.50 8.38 0.29
C SER A 41 12.07 7.07 0.95
N GLY A 42 10.78 6.82 1.16
CA GLY A 42 10.30 5.55 1.73
C GLY A 42 10.24 4.46 0.67
N THR A 43 10.77 3.27 0.97
CA THR A 43 10.62 2.08 0.11
C THR A 43 9.15 1.67 0.01
N SER A 44 8.78 0.89 -1.01
CA SER A 44 7.43 0.33 -1.12
C SER A 44 7.05 -0.53 0.11
N GLN A 45 8.04 -1.14 0.76
CA GLN A 45 7.89 -1.91 1.98
C GLN A 45 7.58 -1.02 3.20
N ASP A 46 8.25 0.12 3.32
CA ASP A 46 7.95 1.09 4.39
C ASP A 46 6.51 1.60 4.27
N ARG A 47 6.09 1.92 3.04
CA ARG A 47 4.72 2.38 2.76
C ARG A 47 3.67 1.29 2.99
N ALA A 48 3.99 0.04 2.67
CA ALA A 48 3.11 -1.09 2.97
C ALA A 48 2.99 -1.33 4.48
N THR A 49 4.10 -1.18 5.23
CA THR A 49 4.11 -1.28 6.69
C THR A 49 3.28 -0.16 7.33
N GLU A 50 3.43 1.07 6.83
CA GLU A 50 2.61 2.21 7.25
C GLU A 50 1.13 1.99 6.92
N LEU A 51 0.82 1.52 5.71
CA LEU A 51 -0.54 1.17 5.29
C LEU A 51 -1.16 0.17 6.28
N ILE A 52 -0.47 -0.94 6.57
CA ILE A 52 -0.93 -1.95 7.55
C ILE A 52 -1.19 -1.29 8.90
N THR A 53 -0.29 -0.45 9.38
CA THR A 53 -0.44 0.25 10.66
C THR A 53 -1.71 1.12 10.69
N ARG A 54 -2.06 1.76 9.57
CA ARG A 54 -3.27 2.62 9.45
C ARG A 54 -4.57 1.83 9.29
N ILE A 55 -4.52 0.60 8.75
CA ILE A 55 -5.71 -0.22 8.47
C ILE A 55 -5.89 -1.41 9.41
N LYS A 56 -4.96 -1.66 10.34
CA LYS A 56 -4.95 -2.86 11.22
C LYS A 56 -6.24 -3.07 12.02
N ASP A 57 -6.97 -2.01 12.33
CA ASP A 57 -8.24 -2.08 13.08
C ASP A 57 -9.48 -1.97 12.16
N LYS A 58 -9.26 -1.85 10.84
CA LYS A 58 -10.30 -1.66 9.82
C LYS A 58 -10.58 -2.95 9.07
N LYS A 59 -11.46 -3.79 9.63
CA LYS A 59 -11.79 -5.13 9.10
C LYS A 59 -12.08 -5.15 7.60
N GLN A 60 -12.86 -4.19 7.10
CA GLN A 60 -13.23 -4.11 5.68
C GLN A 60 -12.00 -3.92 4.77
N LEU A 61 -11.06 -3.06 5.16
CA LEU A 61 -9.85 -2.80 4.39
C LEU A 61 -8.90 -4.00 4.43
N LEU A 62 -8.77 -4.65 5.59
CA LEU A 62 -8.00 -5.89 5.72
C LEU A 62 -8.58 -7.00 4.84
N TYR A 63 -9.90 -7.13 4.81
CA TYR A 63 -10.61 -8.08 3.96
C TYR A 63 -10.38 -7.80 2.47
N LEU A 64 -10.51 -6.56 2.02
CA LEU A 64 -10.24 -6.17 0.64
C LEU A 64 -8.78 -6.44 0.21
N LEU A 65 -7.82 -6.11 1.08
CA LEU A 65 -6.41 -6.39 0.84
C LEU A 65 -6.15 -7.91 0.75
N SER A 66 -6.74 -8.67 1.67
CA SER A 66 -6.67 -10.13 1.69
C SER A 66 -7.21 -10.75 0.41
N ILE A 67 -8.39 -10.32 -0.07
CA ILE A 67 -8.95 -10.76 -1.35
C ILE A 67 -8.03 -10.42 -2.50
N PHE A 68 -7.48 -9.20 -2.52
CA PHE A 68 -6.59 -8.77 -3.59
C PHE A 68 -5.37 -9.68 -3.69
N HIS A 69 -4.70 -9.95 -2.56
CA HIS A 69 -3.58 -10.89 -2.47
C HIS A 69 -3.96 -12.31 -2.86
N TYR A 70 -5.14 -12.79 -2.43
CA TYR A 70 -5.64 -14.11 -2.79
C TYR A 70 -5.86 -14.24 -4.30
N GLU A 71 -6.49 -13.26 -4.94
CA GLU A 71 -6.74 -13.27 -6.39
C GLU A 71 -5.43 -13.17 -7.22
N LEU A 72 -4.39 -12.53 -6.68
CA LEU A 72 -3.03 -12.55 -7.24
C LEU A 72 -2.37 -13.92 -7.08
N SER A 73 -2.52 -14.56 -5.91
CA SER A 73 -1.95 -15.87 -5.62
C SER A 73 -2.47 -16.97 -6.56
N LYS A 74 -3.70 -16.84 -7.08
CA LYS A 74 -4.29 -17.78 -8.06
C LYS A 74 -3.48 -17.89 -9.36
N ILE A 75 -2.71 -16.87 -9.70
CA ILE A 75 -1.80 -16.88 -10.85
C ILE A 75 -0.33 -16.98 -10.44
N GLY A 76 -0.06 -17.28 -9.16
CA GLY A 76 1.28 -17.48 -8.60
C GLY A 76 1.98 -16.22 -8.08
N ILE A 77 1.34 -15.05 -8.15
CA ILE A 77 1.89 -13.81 -7.57
C ILE A 77 1.71 -13.87 -6.06
N THR A 78 2.81 -13.98 -5.32
CA THR A 78 2.82 -14.10 -3.85
C THR A 78 3.89 -13.19 -3.27
N ASN A 79 4.12 -13.22 -1.95
CA ASN A 79 5.17 -12.41 -1.34
C ASN A 79 6.61 -12.95 -1.56
N LYS A 80 6.75 -14.09 -2.25
CA LYS A 80 8.03 -14.80 -2.46
C LYS A 80 8.29 -15.17 -3.92
N ASP A 81 7.46 -14.71 -4.85
CA ASP A 81 7.60 -15.10 -6.24
C ASP A 81 8.84 -14.43 -6.88
N PRO A 82 9.61 -15.12 -7.75
CA PRO A 82 10.79 -14.54 -8.41
C PRO A 82 10.40 -13.60 -9.55
N ASP A 83 11.26 -12.63 -9.89
CA ASP A 83 10.99 -11.61 -10.92
C ASP A 83 10.75 -12.22 -12.31
N GLU A 84 11.53 -13.23 -12.67
CA GLU A 84 11.42 -13.93 -13.96
C GLU A 84 10.03 -14.57 -14.15
N PHE A 85 9.41 -15.03 -13.04
CA PHE A 85 8.07 -15.60 -13.08
C PHE A 85 7.02 -14.56 -13.49
N ARG A 86 7.12 -13.32 -13.00
CA ARG A 86 6.13 -12.27 -13.27
C ARG A 86 6.03 -11.88 -14.73
N ASN A 87 7.13 -11.97 -15.47
CA ASN A 87 7.16 -11.76 -16.91
C ASN A 87 6.42 -12.87 -17.67
N SER A 88 6.47 -14.12 -17.19
CA SER A 88 5.83 -15.26 -17.84
C SER A 88 4.30 -15.26 -17.74
N ILE A 89 3.72 -14.56 -16.76
CA ILE A 89 2.28 -14.56 -16.47
C ILE A 89 1.55 -13.31 -16.97
N LEU A 90 2.22 -12.45 -17.76
CA LEU A 90 1.70 -11.16 -18.24
C LEU A 90 0.29 -11.26 -18.83
N TRP A 91 0.02 -12.28 -19.66
CA TRP A 91 -1.29 -12.47 -20.29
C TRP A 91 -2.38 -12.82 -19.26
N ARG A 92 -2.12 -13.79 -18.38
CA ARG A 92 -3.05 -14.19 -17.30
C ARG A 92 -3.35 -13.01 -16.38
N TYR A 93 -2.32 -12.23 -16.06
CA TYR A 93 -2.47 -11.00 -15.29
C TYR A 93 -3.37 -10.00 -16.00
N ARG A 94 -3.12 -9.69 -17.28
CA ARG A 94 -3.91 -8.71 -18.05
C ARG A 94 -5.39 -9.07 -18.12
N LEU A 95 -5.70 -10.35 -18.33
CA LEU A 95 -7.10 -10.83 -18.31
C LEU A 95 -7.74 -10.57 -16.94
N ASN A 96 -7.11 -11.04 -15.86
CA ASN A 96 -7.66 -10.85 -14.51
C ASN A 96 -7.68 -9.38 -14.08
N TRP A 97 -6.76 -8.55 -14.58
CA TRP A 97 -6.72 -7.12 -14.33
C TRP A 97 -7.99 -6.44 -14.84
N LEU A 98 -8.38 -6.75 -16.08
CA LEU A 98 -9.58 -6.20 -16.72
C LEU A 98 -10.87 -6.60 -15.98
N PHE A 99 -10.95 -7.86 -15.56
CA PHE A 99 -12.18 -8.38 -14.96
C PHE A 99 -12.30 -8.15 -13.45
N LYS A 100 -11.17 -8.18 -12.72
CA LYS A 100 -11.14 -8.30 -11.25
C LYS A 100 -10.16 -7.36 -10.57
N TYR A 101 -8.86 -7.42 -10.88
CA TYR A 101 -7.85 -6.77 -10.05
C TYR A 101 -8.03 -5.26 -10.00
N ASN A 102 -8.32 -4.61 -11.14
CA ASN A 102 -8.56 -3.17 -11.20
C ASN A 102 -9.73 -2.75 -10.29
N LYS A 103 -10.81 -3.55 -10.27
CA LYS A 103 -11.98 -3.27 -9.43
C LYS A 103 -11.66 -3.37 -7.94
N ILE A 104 -11.01 -4.47 -7.52
CA ILE A 104 -10.65 -4.67 -6.11
C ILE A 104 -9.66 -3.60 -5.64
N HIS A 105 -8.66 -3.29 -6.47
CA HIS A 105 -7.67 -2.25 -6.21
C HIS A 105 -8.33 -0.87 -6.01
N ASN A 106 -9.24 -0.47 -6.91
CA ASN A 106 -9.89 0.82 -6.81
C ASN A 106 -10.84 0.89 -5.60
N ILE A 107 -11.64 -0.16 -5.35
CA ILE A 107 -12.51 -0.22 -4.17
C ILE A 107 -11.69 -0.13 -2.87
N PHE A 108 -10.53 -0.78 -2.82
CA PHE A 108 -9.62 -0.68 -1.67
C PHE A 108 -9.19 0.77 -1.42
N TRP A 109 -8.71 1.47 -2.46
CA TRP A 109 -8.25 2.85 -2.29
C TRP A 109 -9.37 3.86 -2.05
N GLU A 110 -10.53 3.69 -2.69
CA GLU A 110 -11.73 4.49 -2.40
C GLU A 110 -12.16 4.29 -0.94
N SER A 111 -12.15 3.04 -0.45
CA SER A 111 -12.47 2.74 0.95
C SER A 111 -11.43 3.33 1.90
N CYS A 112 -10.14 3.31 1.55
CA CYS A 112 -9.10 4.00 2.31
C CYS A 112 -9.34 5.51 2.39
N GLN A 113 -9.81 6.14 1.30
CA GLN A 113 -10.12 7.56 1.29
C GLN A 113 -11.33 7.88 2.19
N LEU A 114 -12.41 7.09 2.11
CA LEU A 114 -13.60 7.24 2.96
C LEU A 114 -13.26 7.09 4.46
N GLU A 115 -12.30 6.23 4.78
CA GLU A 115 -11.81 5.95 6.13
C GLU A 115 -10.68 6.91 6.59
N ASN A 116 -10.42 8.00 5.83
CA ASN A 116 -9.34 8.97 6.07
C ASN A 116 -7.94 8.34 6.23
N VAL A 117 -7.68 7.23 5.54
CA VAL A 117 -6.37 6.53 5.52
C VAL A 117 -5.44 7.08 4.45
N SER A 118 -5.98 7.48 3.30
CA SER A 118 -5.25 8.02 2.16
C SER A 118 -5.79 9.39 1.74
N GLU A 119 -4.91 10.38 1.61
CA GLU A 119 -5.26 11.75 1.17
C GLU A 119 -5.41 11.87 -0.35
N ASN A 120 -4.76 10.96 -1.10
CA ASN A 120 -4.71 11.02 -2.56
C ASN A 120 -5.56 9.93 -3.21
N ASN A 121 -6.12 10.26 -4.38
CA ASN A 121 -6.86 9.31 -5.20
C ASN A 121 -5.88 8.36 -5.91
N HIS A 122 -5.75 7.14 -5.40
CA HIS A 122 -4.82 6.13 -5.95
C HIS A 122 -5.46 5.37 -7.13
N SER A 123 -5.79 6.10 -8.21
CA SER A 123 -6.28 5.54 -9.48
C SER A 123 -5.14 5.41 -10.51
N LEU A 124 -4.02 4.79 -10.11
CA LEU A 124 -2.92 4.54 -11.04
C LEU A 124 -3.01 3.11 -11.57
N GLY A 125 -2.85 2.97 -12.89
CA GLY A 125 -2.69 1.68 -13.55
C GLY A 125 -1.47 0.96 -12.98
N PHE A 126 -1.68 -0.27 -12.54
CA PHE A 126 -0.64 -1.13 -11.97
C PHE A 126 -0.42 -2.33 -12.89
N ASN A 127 0.80 -2.88 -12.88
CA ASN A 127 1.20 -3.98 -13.75
C ASN A 127 1.80 -5.13 -12.91
N PRO A 128 2.00 -6.35 -13.45
CA PRO A 128 2.44 -7.46 -12.62
C PRO A 128 3.84 -7.26 -12.05
N ILE A 129 4.73 -6.54 -12.75
CA ILE A 129 6.10 -6.26 -12.30
C ILE A 129 6.11 -5.24 -11.15
N SER A 130 5.16 -4.28 -11.17
CA SER A 130 4.99 -3.25 -10.14
C SER A 130 3.51 -3.06 -9.84
N ILE A 131 3.01 -3.78 -8.83
CA ILE A 131 1.63 -3.71 -8.34
C ILE A 131 1.44 -2.50 -7.39
N GLY A 132 2.49 -1.71 -7.17
CA GLY A 132 2.50 -0.58 -6.24
C GLY A 132 2.58 -1.04 -4.79
N ILE A 133 2.02 -0.25 -3.86
CA ILE A 133 2.11 -0.50 -2.41
C ILE A 133 1.42 -1.83 -2.03
N LEU A 134 0.35 -2.20 -2.74
CA LEU A 134 -0.43 -3.41 -2.44
C LEU A 134 0.25 -4.71 -2.91
N ASP A 135 1.42 -4.63 -3.56
CA ASP A 135 2.17 -5.80 -3.98
C ASP A 135 2.47 -6.73 -2.79
N PRO A 136 2.11 -8.02 -2.84
CA PRO A 136 2.43 -8.98 -1.78
C PRO A 136 3.89 -8.96 -1.31
N ARG A 137 4.85 -8.65 -2.18
CA ARG A 137 6.28 -8.58 -1.85
C ARG A 137 6.64 -7.45 -0.89
N ASN A 138 5.80 -6.43 -0.77
CA ASN A 138 6.04 -5.34 0.16
C ASN A 138 5.70 -5.72 1.60
N PHE A 139 5.04 -6.86 1.82
CA PHE A 139 4.59 -7.31 3.13
C PHE A 139 5.53 -8.39 3.69
N SER A 140 5.76 -8.34 5.01
CA SER A 140 6.50 -9.40 5.69
C SER A 140 5.81 -10.75 5.49
N THR A 141 6.57 -11.85 5.54
CA THR A 141 5.99 -13.21 5.41
C THR A 141 4.94 -13.48 6.48
N ASP A 142 5.13 -12.94 7.68
CA ASP A 142 4.18 -13.09 8.77
C ASP A 142 2.88 -12.32 8.49
N THR A 143 2.99 -11.04 8.14
CA THR A 143 1.84 -10.20 7.77
C THR A 143 1.05 -10.79 6.60
N TYR A 144 1.74 -11.27 5.56
CA TYR A 144 1.07 -11.92 4.42
C TYR A 144 0.30 -13.17 4.85
N LYS A 145 0.90 -14.05 5.67
CA LYS A 145 0.23 -15.26 6.18
C LYS A 145 -1.00 -14.92 7.03
N GLN A 146 -0.87 -13.94 7.92
CA GLN A 146 -1.98 -13.42 8.71
C GLN A 146 -3.11 -12.89 7.83
N LEU A 147 -2.79 -12.10 6.81
CA LEU A 147 -3.79 -11.62 5.84
C LEU A 147 -4.51 -12.78 5.13
N GLN A 148 -3.79 -13.86 4.79
CA GLN A 148 -4.36 -15.04 4.14
C GLN A 148 -5.13 -15.97 5.09
N SER A 149 -4.95 -15.86 6.42
CA SER A 149 -5.75 -16.61 7.40
C SER A 149 -7.06 -15.91 7.79
N GLY A 150 -7.22 -14.64 7.39
CA GLY A 150 -8.38 -13.83 7.76
C GLY A 150 -8.24 -13.16 9.13
N LYS A 151 -7.04 -13.15 9.72
CA LYS A 151 -6.74 -12.54 11.02
C LYS A 151 -5.45 -11.75 10.99
N LEU A 152 -5.47 -10.52 11.47
CA LEU A 152 -4.26 -9.71 11.68
C LEU A 152 -4.15 -9.33 13.15
N GLY A 153 -3.16 -9.90 13.85
CA GLY A 153 -3.04 -9.79 15.30
C GLY A 153 -4.30 -10.32 16.00
N SER A 154 -4.97 -9.46 16.77
CA SER A 154 -6.24 -9.76 17.44
C SER A 154 -7.48 -9.51 16.58
N VAL A 155 -7.34 -8.92 15.39
CA VAL A 155 -8.46 -8.52 14.53
C VAL A 155 -8.80 -9.64 13.55
N ASP A 156 -9.96 -10.26 13.78
CA ASP A 156 -10.56 -11.23 12.85
C ASP A 156 -11.47 -10.51 11.85
N PHE A 157 -11.17 -10.66 10.57
CA PHE A 157 -11.95 -10.11 9.45
C PHE A 157 -12.44 -11.22 8.50
N SER A 158 -12.33 -12.48 8.92
CA SER A 158 -12.80 -13.63 8.14
C SER A 158 -14.32 -13.67 8.00
N ASP A 159 -15.04 -12.98 8.89
CA ASP A 159 -16.50 -12.86 8.97
C ASP A 159 -17.08 -11.74 8.09
N VAL A 160 -16.24 -10.84 7.58
CA VAL A 160 -16.65 -9.73 6.73
C VAL A 160 -17.37 -10.25 5.48
N GLN A 161 -18.58 -9.74 5.26
CA GLN A 161 -19.38 -10.03 4.08
C GLN A 161 -19.09 -8.96 3.01
N GLY A 162 -18.42 -9.35 1.92
CA GLY A 162 -18.21 -8.51 0.76
C GLY A 162 -19.18 -8.82 -0.37
N ILE A 163 -19.43 -7.81 -1.23
CA ILE A 163 -20.21 -7.94 -2.47
C ILE A 163 -19.32 -8.49 -3.62
N THR A 164 -18.35 -9.35 -3.30
CA THR A 164 -17.38 -9.86 -4.28
C THR A 164 -17.60 -11.35 -4.51
N PHE A 165 -17.49 -11.79 -5.77
CA PHE A 165 -17.67 -13.20 -6.17
C PHE A 165 -16.49 -14.12 -5.78
N SER A 166 -15.56 -13.63 -4.95
CA SER A 166 -14.29 -14.26 -4.64
C SER A 166 -14.00 -14.17 -3.15
N ARG A 167 -14.05 -15.31 -2.44
CA ARG A 167 -13.67 -15.41 -1.03
C ARG A 167 -12.41 -16.27 -0.90
N PRO A 168 -11.35 -15.81 -0.21
CA PRO A 168 -10.24 -16.68 0.15
C PRO A 168 -10.77 -17.84 1.02
N PRO A 169 -10.34 -19.08 0.79
CA PRO A 169 -10.60 -20.17 1.71
C PRO A 169 -9.72 -19.96 2.94
N TYR A 170 -10.17 -19.11 3.87
CA TYR A 170 -9.49 -18.91 5.14
C TYR A 170 -9.35 -20.27 5.83
N GLN A 171 -8.11 -20.73 6.00
CA GLN A 171 -7.83 -21.95 6.74
C GLN A 171 -8.17 -21.67 8.21
N ARG A 172 -9.12 -22.42 8.76
CA ARG A 172 -9.49 -22.38 10.18
C ARG A 172 -8.46 -23.10 11.03
#